data_AF-A0A919XZB7-F1
#
_entry.id   AF-A0A919XZB7-F1
#
_cell.length_a   1.000
_cell.length_b   1.000
_cell.length_c   1.000
_cell.angle_alpha   90.00
_cell.angle_beta   90.00
_cell.angle_gamma   90.00
#
_symmetry.space_group_name_H-M   'P 1'
#
loop_
_entity.id
_entity.type
_entity.pdbx_description
1 polymer ?
#
loop_
_entity_poly.entity_id
_entity_poly.type
_entity_poly.pdbx_seq_one_letter_code
_entity_poly.pdbx_strand_id
1 'polypeptide(L)'
;MKKFLILLVTGCLLFGVPPVSILGASPEFTDSVKDQLKLAVEDAGTARKKSLIKSYDSLSALQKEHKTWESKNTSLHNTNEAKLSGVKKKITELDSAKIRQLEQKVSTVKQKYQPLFDSSALANKQLASAKKLKDKALTKLLQTQANGLKTACTLARQEIRTREAELKEAKAARTRKSAEIRKILGEIDTWKARIKTEKSSISAANKSSATEWSNFKAALKKKDTDRIAGALTRLDTLFSQGLKSRKNIHVYEVKIAEILTKAEAKLK
;
A
#
# COMPACT_ATOMS: atom_id res chain seq x y z
N MET A 1 -0.79 16.53 35.92
CA MET A 1 -1.97 15.72 35.51
C MET A 1 -1.78 15.34 34.04
N LYS A 2 -1.31 14.12 33.74
CA LYS A 2 -2.16 13.02 33.22
C LYS A 2 -2.96 13.50 31.98
N LYS A 3 -2.68 13.11 30.73
CA LYS A 3 -2.47 11.74 30.21
C LYS A 3 -2.09 11.75 28.72
N PHE A 4 -1.29 10.75 28.33
CA PHE A 4 -1.33 9.98 27.07
C PHE A 4 -1.02 10.70 25.75
N LEU A 5 0.28 10.81 25.47
CA LEU A 5 0.79 10.73 24.10
C LEU A 5 1.27 9.29 23.88
N ILE A 6 0.36 8.38 23.48
CA ILE A 6 0.75 7.10 22.90
C ILE A 6 1.33 7.43 21.53
N LEU A 7 2.65 7.52 21.48
CA LEU A 7 3.42 7.45 20.24
C LEU A 7 3.41 5.98 19.82
N LEU A 8 2.41 5.61 19.02
CA LEU A 8 2.38 4.33 18.32
C LEU A 8 3.45 4.40 17.22
N VAL A 9 4.71 4.19 17.61
CA VAL A 9 5.80 3.83 16.68
C VAL A 9 5.49 2.40 16.23
N THR A 10 4.56 2.24 15.29
CA THR A 10 4.42 0.97 14.58
C THR A 10 5.63 0.87 13.67
N GLY A 11 6.57 0.04 14.09
CA GLY A 11 7.84 -0.17 13.43
C GLY A 11 7.68 -0.37 11.93
N CYS A 12 8.38 0.47 11.17
CA CYS A 12 8.94 0.07 9.88
C CYS A 12 9.92 -1.08 10.14
N LEU A 13 9.39 -2.27 10.37
CA LEU A 13 10.09 -3.50 10.05
C LEU A 13 10.11 -3.57 8.52
N LEU A 14 11.13 -2.94 7.95
CA LEU A 14 11.72 -3.34 6.69
C LEU A 14 12.18 -4.79 6.86
N PHE A 15 11.23 -5.72 6.81
CA PHE A 15 11.54 -7.05 6.31
C PHE A 15 11.75 -6.88 4.80
N GLY A 16 12.93 -6.36 4.45
CA GLY A 16 13.65 -6.90 3.32
C GLY A 16 13.82 -8.38 3.63
N VAL A 17 12.80 -9.17 3.28
CA VAL A 17 12.97 -10.61 3.15
C VAL A 17 14.07 -10.70 2.10
N PRO A 18 15.31 -11.11 2.46
CA PRO A 18 16.31 -11.36 1.44
C PRO A 18 15.67 -12.31 0.44
N PRO A 19 15.96 -12.20 -0.87
CA PRO A 19 15.57 -13.27 -1.78
C PRO A 19 16.15 -14.55 -1.18
N VAL A 20 15.27 -15.39 -0.64
CA VAL A 20 15.63 -16.71 -0.17
C VAL A 20 15.89 -17.49 -1.45
N SER A 21 17.06 -17.29 -2.02
CA SER A 21 17.66 -18.17 -3.01
C SER A 21 18.15 -19.41 -2.26
N ILE A 22 17.23 -20.17 -1.68
CA ILE A 22 17.43 -21.60 -1.46
C ILE A 22 16.78 -22.28 -2.66
N LEU A 23 17.34 -22.03 -3.84
CA LEU A 23 17.15 -22.92 -4.96
C LEU A 23 18.12 -24.08 -4.74
N GLY A 24 17.65 -25.12 -4.05
CA GLY A 24 18.05 -26.46 -4.49
C GLY A 24 17.75 -26.52 -5.98
N ALA A 25 18.75 -26.86 -6.79
CA ALA A 25 18.69 -26.78 -8.25
C ALA A 25 17.31 -27.19 -8.76
N SER A 26 16.60 -26.24 -9.38
CA SER A 26 15.30 -26.52 -9.99
C SER A 26 15.45 -27.67 -10.98
N PRO A 27 14.46 -28.55 -11.12
CA PRO A 27 14.50 -29.62 -12.12
C PRO A 27 14.84 -29.04 -13.50
N GLU A 28 15.82 -29.61 -14.19
CA GLU A 28 16.29 -29.11 -15.49
C GLU A 28 15.82 -30.04 -16.60
N PHE A 29 14.76 -29.65 -17.28
CA PHE A 29 14.21 -30.43 -18.39
C PHE A 29 14.94 -30.10 -19.70
N THR A 30 16.13 -30.68 -19.88
CA THR A 30 17.01 -30.49 -21.05
C THR A 30 16.95 -31.65 -22.03
N ASP A 31 17.35 -31.41 -23.29
CA ASP A 31 17.41 -32.46 -24.31
C ASP A 31 18.34 -33.61 -23.90
N SER A 32 19.45 -33.30 -23.22
CA SER A 32 20.38 -34.32 -22.70
C SER A 32 19.70 -35.27 -21.69
N VAL A 33 18.91 -34.73 -20.75
CA VAL A 33 18.17 -35.56 -19.79
C VAL A 33 17.05 -36.34 -20.48
N LYS A 34 16.43 -35.75 -21.52
CA LYS A 34 15.46 -36.46 -22.36
C LYS A 34 16.09 -37.64 -23.11
N ASP A 35 17.33 -37.48 -23.59
CA ASP A 35 18.06 -38.56 -24.26
C ASP A 35 18.46 -39.66 -23.28
N GLN A 36 18.88 -39.30 -22.07
CA GLN A 36 19.08 -40.27 -20.98
C GLN A 36 17.79 -41.04 -20.65
N LEU A 37 16.64 -40.35 -20.64
CA LEU A 37 15.34 -41.01 -20.49
C LEU A 37 15.07 -41.99 -21.63
N LYS A 38 15.28 -41.60 -22.89
CA LYS A 38 15.08 -42.49 -24.05
C LYS A 38 15.92 -43.76 -23.97
N LEU A 39 17.17 -43.65 -23.52
CA LEU A 39 18.09 -44.77 -23.29
C LEU A 39 17.66 -45.64 -22.09
N ALA A 40 17.18 -45.02 -21.02
CA ALA A 40 16.77 -45.73 -19.81
C ALA A 40 15.49 -46.56 -19.98
N VAL A 41 14.65 -46.22 -20.96
CA VAL A 41 13.37 -46.89 -21.25
C VAL A 41 13.41 -47.60 -22.61
N GLU A 42 14.59 -47.85 -23.16
CA GLU A 42 14.76 -48.47 -24.47
C GLU A 42 14.14 -49.87 -24.53
N ASP A 43 14.37 -50.66 -23.47
CA ASP A 43 13.83 -52.01 -23.30
C ASP A 43 12.36 -52.00 -22.82
N ALA A 44 11.82 -50.83 -22.49
CA ALA A 44 10.40 -50.69 -22.16
C ALA A 44 9.59 -50.72 -23.46
N GLY A 45 8.62 -51.64 -23.57
CA GLY A 45 7.78 -51.78 -24.75
C GLY A 45 7.26 -50.45 -25.30
N THR A 46 7.07 -50.36 -26.63
CA THR A 46 6.88 -49.11 -27.39
C THR A 46 5.85 -48.15 -26.79
N ALA A 47 4.73 -48.66 -26.28
CA ALA A 47 3.69 -47.85 -25.65
C ALA A 47 4.17 -47.16 -24.34
N ARG A 48 4.89 -47.89 -23.48
CA ARG A 48 5.44 -47.39 -22.21
C ARG A 48 6.49 -46.31 -22.46
N LYS A 49 7.41 -46.56 -23.40
CA LYS A 49 8.42 -45.57 -23.84
C LYS A 49 7.78 -44.27 -24.31
N LYS A 50 6.79 -44.35 -25.22
CA LYS A 50 6.07 -43.17 -25.72
C LYS A 50 5.37 -42.40 -24.59
N SER A 51 4.74 -43.10 -23.65
CA SER A 51 4.08 -42.47 -22.51
C SER A 51 5.06 -41.69 -21.62
N LEU A 52 6.20 -42.28 -21.26
CA LEU A 52 7.18 -41.65 -20.37
C LEU A 52 7.84 -40.42 -21.00
N ILE A 53 8.16 -40.50 -22.30
CA ILE A 53 8.67 -39.35 -23.04
C ILE A 53 7.63 -38.22 -23.07
N LYS A 54 6.35 -38.55 -23.30
CA LYS A 54 5.27 -37.56 -23.27
C LYS A 54 5.11 -36.90 -21.90
N SER A 55 5.19 -37.67 -20.81
CA SER A 55 5.15 -37.13 -19.45
C SER A 55 6.30 -36.16 -19.18
N TYR A 56 7.51 -36.49 -19.64
CA TYR A 56 8.67 -35.61 -19.55
C TYR A 56 8.46 -34.30 -20.34
N ASP A 57 7.95 -34.39 -21.56
CA ASP A 57 7.67 -33.21 -22.39
C ASP A 57 6.59 -32.31 -21.79
N SER A 58 5.55 -32.91 -21.21
CA SER A 58 4.50 -32.19 -20.47
C SER A 58 5.08 -31.41 -19.28
N LEU A 59 5.96 -32.04 -18.50
CA LEU A 59 6.64 -31.40 -17.38
C LEU A 59 7.57 -30.25 -17.82
N SER A 60 8.29 -30.43 -18.92
CA SER A 60 9.10 -29.36 -19.53
C SER A 60 8.24 -28.15 -19.91
N ALA A 61 7.08 -28.38 -20.51
CA ALA A 61 6.12 -27.33 -20.84
C ALA A 61 5.56 -26.65 -19.58
N LEU A 62 5.22 -27.44 -18.55
CA LEU A 62 4.71 -26.95 -17.27
C LEU A 62 5.75 -26.05 -16.56
N GLN A 63 7.03 -26.42 -16.60
CA GLN A 63 8.11 -25.58 -16.08
C GLN A 63 8.19 -24.22 -16.79
N LYS A 64 8.02 -24.19 -18.12
CA LYS A 64 7.97 -22.93 -18.88
C LYS A 64 6.79 -22.07 -18.43
N GLU A 65 5.61 -22.69 -18.23
CA GLU A 65 4.42 -21.97 -17.73
C GLU A 65 4.67 -21.37 -16.34
N HIS A 66 5.34 -22.09 -15.44
CA HIS A 66 5.75 -21.56 -14.13
C HIS A 66 6.57 -20.27 -14.26
N LYS A 67 7.58 -20.26 -15.13
CA LYS A 67 8.41 -19.08 -15.37
C LYS A 67 7.59 -17.91 -15.93
N THR A 68 6.69 -18.18 -16.88
CA THR A 68 5.78 -17.16 -17.41
C THR A 68 4.92 -16.53 -16.32
N TRP A 69 4.30 -17.33 -15.45
CA TRP A 69 3.50 -16.81 -14.34
C TRP A 69 4.32 -16.09 -13.30
N GLU A 70 5.55 -16.53 -13.04
CA GLU A 70 6.49 -15.83 -12.16
C GLU A 70 6.80 -14.42 -12.64
N SER A 71 7.12 -14.27 -13.93
CA SER A 71 7.36 -12.97 -14.54
C SER A 71 6.12 -12.08 -14.49
N LYS A 72 4.94 -12.62 -14.82
CA LYS A 72 3.66 -11.89 -14.75
C LYS A 72 3.37 -11.39 -13.33
N ASN A 73 3.51 -12.27 -12.34
CA ASN A 73 3.26 -11.93 -10.94
C ASN A 73 4.24 -10.88 -10.43
N THR A 74 5.53 -11.01 -10.76
CA THR A 74 6.55 -10.03 -10.38
C THR A 74 6.28 -8.65 -10.99
N SER A 75 5.94 -8.60 -12.28
CA SER A 75 5.61 -7.36 -12.97
C SER A 75 4.38 -6.66 -12.35
N LEU A 76 3.32 -7.43 -12.09
CA LEU A 76 2.10 -6.89 -11.49
C LEU A 76 2.33 -6.44 -10.04
N HIS A 77 3.08 -7.22 -9.26
CA HIS A 77 3.46 -6.88 -7.90
C HIS A 77 4.20 -5.53 -7.84
N ASN A 78 5.23 -5.36 -8.68
CA ASN A 78 6.02 -4.13 -8.73
C ASN A 78 5.16 -2.93 -9.12
N THR A 79 4.25 -3.12 -10.08
CA THR A 79 3.28 -2.08 -10.49
C THR A 79 2.35 -1.71 -9.34
N ASN A 80 1.85 -2.69 -8.59
CA ASN A 80 0.98 -2.49 -7.44
C ASN A 80 1.69 -1.75 -6.30
N GLU A 81 2.93 -2.10 -5.97
CA GLU A 81 3.71 -1.42 -4.93
C GLU A 81 4.03 0.03 -5.32
N ALA A 82 4.36 0.29 -6.59
CA ALA A 82 4.56 1.65 -7.10
C ALA A 82 3.28 2.50 -6.98
N LYS A 83 2.12 1.94 -7.38
CA LYS A 83 0.81 2.58 -7.23
C LYS A 83 0.46 2.83 -5.77
N LEU A 84 0.65 1.86 -4.89
CA LEU A 84 0.39 1.98 -3.45
C LEU A 84 1.22 3.13 -2.84
N SER A 85 2.50 3.22 -3.17
CA SER A 85 3.38 4.31 -2.75
C SER A 85 2.86 5.66 -3.26
N GLY A 86 2.50 5.74 -4.55
CA GLY A 86 1.93 6.92 -5.17
C GLY A 86 0.63 7.40 -4.50
N VAL A 87 -0.29 6.48 -4.20
CA VAL A 87 -1.53 6.79 -3.47
C VAL A 87 -1.22 7.31 -2.07
N LYS A 88 -0.33 6.65 -1.32
CA LYS A 88 0.06 7.10 0.03
C LYS A 88 0.64 8.51 0.01
N LYS A 89 1.49 8.83 -0.96
CA LYS A 89 2.04 10.18 -1.15
C LYS A 89 0.92 11.19 -1.41
N LYS A 90 0.02 10.92 -2.36
CA LYS A 90 -1.13 11.80 -2.66
C LYS A 90 -2.05 12.03 -1.45
N ILE A 91 -2.24 11.04 -0.58
CA ILE A 91 -2.99 11.22 0.69
C ILE A 91 -2.30 12.27 1.58
N THR A 92 -0.97 12.25 1.68
CA THR A 92 -0.24 13.24 2.49
C THR A 92 -0.36 14.65 1.92
N GLU A 93 -0.39 14.78 0.59
CA GLU A 93 -0.47 16.05 -0.12
C GLU A 93 -1.91 16.57 -0.29
N LEU A 94 -2.92 15.72 0.00
CA LEU A 94 -4.34 16.01 -0.17
C LEU A 94 -4.72 17.35 0.46
N ASP A 95 -5.35 18.22 -0.33
CA ASP A 95 -5.83 19.56 0.06
C ASP A 95 -4.78 20.49 0.70
N SER A 96 -3.49 20.14 0.65
CA SER A 96 -2.43 20.88 1.33
C SER A 96 -2.32 22.33 0.84
N ALA A 97 -2.42 22.56 -0.47
CA ALA A 97 -2.41 23.91 -1.06
C ALA A 97 -3.61 24.75 -0.60
N LYS A 98 -4.82 24.18 -0.61
CA LYS A 98 -6.04 24.85 -0.15
C LYS A 98 -5.95 25.23 1.34
N ILE A 99 -5.46 24.31 2.18
CA ILE A 99 -5.28 24.57 3.60
C ILE A 99 -4.26 25.69 3.81
N ARG A 100 -3.11 25.66 3.12
CA ARG A 100 -2.10 26.73 3.21
C ARG A 100 -2.66 28.09 2.80
N GLN A 101 -3.46 28.15 1.73
CA GLN A 101 -4.13 29.38 1.31
C GLN A 101 -5.11 29.90 2.38
N LEU A 102 -5.89 29.01 3.01
CA LEU A 102 -6.82 29.39 4.08
C LEU A 102 -6.06 29.85 5.33
N GLU A 103 -4.95 29.21 5.69
CA GLU A 103 -4.06 29.64 6.78
C GLU A 103 -3.51 31.04 6.54
N GLN A 104 -3.03 31.31 5.31
CA GLN A 104 -2.57 32.64 4.92
C GLN A 104 -3.68 33.68 5.01
N LYS A 105 -4.89 33.37 4.50
CA LYS A 105 -6.05 34.27 4.60
C LYS A 105 -6.40 34.62 6.05
N VAL A 106 -6.44 33.63 6.95
CA VAL A 106 -6.68 33.85 8.39
C VAL A 106 -5.60 34.77 8.97
N SER A 107 -4.32 34.51 8.66
CA SER A 107 -3.20 35.33 9.14
C SER A 107 -3.31 36.78 8.66
N THR A 108 -3.53 36.99 7.35
CA THR A 108 -3.68 38.32 6.76
C THR A 108 -4.85 39.10 7.35
N VAL A 109 -6.02 38.45 7.55
CA VAL A 109 -7.19 39.12 8.13
C VAL A 109 -6.94 39.50 9.60
N LYS A 110 -6.26 38.65 10.38
CA LYS A 110 -5.88 38.98 11.76
C LYS A 110 -4.93 40.18 11.80
N GLN A 111 -3.90 40.19 10.96
CA GLN A 111 -2.94 41.30 10.87
C GLN A 111 -3.63 42.60 10.44
N LYS A 112 -4.54 42.52 9.44
CA LYS A 112 -5.31 43.67 8.96
C LYS A 112 -6.15 44.32 10.07
N TYR A 113 -6.75 43.53 10.96
CA TYR A 113 -7.62 44.03 12.03
C TYR A 113 -6.91 44.34 13.34
N GLN A 114 -5.63 43.98 13.49
CA GLN A 114 -4.87 44.26 14.71
C GLN A 114 -4.87 45.75 15.09
N PRO A 115 -4.62 46.72 14.19
CA PRO A 115 -4.65 48.14 14.54
C PRO A 115 -6.02 48.62 15.01
N LEU A 116 -7.11 48.05 14.50
CA LEU A 116 -8.47 48.36 14.93
C LEU A 116 -8.72 47.88 16.37
N PHE A 117 -8.25 46.67 16.71
CA PHE A 117 -8.35 46.16 18.08
C PHE A 117 -7.51 46.97 19.06
N ASP A 118 -6.30 47.37 18.67
CA ASP A 118 -5.41 48.20 19.48
C ASP A 118 -6.02 49.59 19.72
N SER A 119 -6.58 50.20 18.68
CA SER A 119 -7.29 51.49 18.77
C SER A 119 -8.51 51.41 19.69
N SER A 120 -9.29 50.33 19.60
CA SER A 120 -10.42 50.08 20.49
C SER A 120 -9.97 49.91 21.95
N ALA A 121 -8.87 49.18 22.19
CA ALA A 121 -8.32 49.02 23.53
C ALA A 121 -7.84 50.37 24.12
N LEU A 122 -7.18 51.21 23.30
CA LEU A 122 -6.74 52.53 23.70
C LEU A 122 -7.91 53.46 24.05
N ALA A 123 -8.94 53.52 23.19
CA ALA A 123 -10.12 54.35 23.43
C ALA A 123 -10.84 53.96 24.73
N ASN A 124 -10.92 52.65 25.04
CA ASN A 124 -11.47 52.19 26.32
C ASN A 124 -10.63 52.62 27.53
N LYS A 125 -9.29 52.62 27.41
CA LYS A 125 -8.40 53.13 28.47
C LYS A 125 -8.59 54.64 28.67
N GLN A 126 -8.65 55.42 27.60
CA GLN A 126 -8.87 56.87 27.65
C GLN A 126 -10.23 57.20 28.29
N LEU A 127 -11.28 56.48 27.91
CA LEU A 127 -12.61 56.62 28.51
C LEU A 127 -12.59 56.33 30.02
N ALA A 128 -11.88 55.28 30.45
CA ALA A 128 -11.73 54.97 31.86
C ALA A 128 -11.00 56.08 32.63
N SER A 129 -9.98 56.70 32.03
CA SER A 129 -9.28 57.86 32.61
C SER A 129 -10.18 59.10 32.69
N ALA A 130 -10.94 59.42 31.64
CA ALA A 130 -11.86 60.56 31.65
C ALA A 130 -12.96 60.42 32.72
N LYS A 131 -13.48 59.20 32.93
CA LYS A 131 -14.41 58.90 34.02
C LYS A 131 -13.82 59.19 35.41
N LYS A 132 -12.52 58.93 35.60
CA LYS A 132 -11.81 59.26 36.86
C LYS A 132 -11.65 60.76 37.07
N LEU A 133 -11.44 61.53 36.00
CA LEU A 133 -11.30 62.99 36.03
C LEU A 133 -12.65 63.72 36.19
N LYS A 134 -13.79 63.00 36.17
CA LYS A 134 -15.16 63.55 36.29
C LYS A 134 -15.53 64.58 35.22
N ASP A 135 -14.79 64.62 34.11
CA ASP A 135 -15.13 65.47 32.96
C ASP A 135 -16.27 64.83 32.15
N LYS A 136 -17.46 65.41 32.26
CA LYS A 136 -18.68 64.92 31.60
C LYS A 136 -18.64 65.06 30.08
N ALA A 137 -18.03 66.14 29.56
CA ALA A 137 -17.96 66.39 28.12
C ALA A 137 -16.98 65.43 27.45
N LEU A 138 -15.78 65.31 28.03
CA LEU A 138 -14.74 64.39 27.55
C LEU A 138 -15.19 62.93 27.65
N THR A 139 -15.87 62.55 28.73
CA THR A 139 -16.44 61.20 28.89
C THR A 139 -17.46 60.89 27.80
N LYS A 140 -18.37 61.83 27.48
CA LYS A 140 -19.40 61.61 26.44
C LYS A 140 -18.78 61.45 25.05
N LEU A 141 -17.77 62.26 24.72
CA LEU A 141 -17.04 62.16 23.45
C LEU A 141 -16.33 60.80 23.30
N LEU A 142 -15.52 60.43 24.30
CA LEU A 142 -14.77 59.16 24.31
C LEU A 142 -15.70 57.94 24.35
N GLN A 143 -16.88 58.06 24.98
CA GLN A 143 -17.88 57.00 24.99
C GLN A 143 -18.45 56.74 23.59
N THR A 144 -18.75 57.79 22.83
CA THR A 144 -19.21 57.67 21.43
C THR A 144 -18.14 57.03 20.56
N GLN A 145 -16.88 57.46 20.68
CA GLN A 145 -15.75 56.87 19.96
C GLN A 145 -15.56 55.38 20.30
N ALA A 146 -15.59 55.04 21.58
CA ALA A 146 -15.47 53.65 22.04
C ALA A 146 -16.62 52.77 21.51
N ASN A 147 -17.85 53.29 21.46
CA ASN A 147 -19.02 52.57 20.94
C ASN A 147 -18.92 52.32 19.42
N GLY A 148 -18.43 53.30 18.64
CA GLY A 148 -18.18 53.12 17.20
C GLY A 148 -17.12 52.04 16.94
N LEU A 149 -15.99 52.12 17.64
CA LEU A 149 -14.91 51.13 17.54
C LEU A 149 -15.39 49.73 17.99
N LYS A 150 -16.24 49.63 19.01
CA LYS A 150 -16.82 48.36 19.45
C LYS A 150 -17.60 47.66 18.34
N THR A 151 -18.41 48.40 17.58
CA THR A 151 -19.18 47.85 16.46
C THR A 151 -18.27 47.32 15.36
N ALA A 152 -17.26 48.11 14.96
CA ALA A 152 -16.25 47.69 13.99
C ALA A 152 -15.46 46.46 14.46
N CYS A 153 -15.07 46.40 15.74
CA CYS A 153 -14.40 45.23 16.31
C CYS A 153 -15.29 43.98 16.31
N THR A 154 -16.60 44.11 16.54
CA THR A 154 -17.53 42.97 16.45
C THR A 154 -17.60 42.43 15.03
N LEU A 155 -17.69 43.29 14.02
CA LEU A 155 -17.68 42.88 12.62
C LEU A 155 -16.35 42.21 12.24
N ALA A 156 -15.22 42.80 12.63
CA ALA A 156 -13.90 42.23 12.39
C ALA A 156 -13.71 40.86 13.06
N ARG A 157 -14.18 40.68 14.30
CA ARG A 157 -14.17 39.37 14.98
C ARG A 157 -15.04 38.35 14.26
N GLN A 158 -16.19 38.77 13.74
CA GLN A 158 -17.06 37.88 12.98
C GLN A 158 -16.37 37.41 11.69
N GLU A 159 -15.70 38.30 10.96
CA GLU A 159 -14.94 37.91 9.77
C GLU A 159 -13.81 36.93 10.12
N ILE A 160 -12.99 37.21 11.14
CA ILE A 160 -11.93 36.30 11.59
C ILE A 160 -12.53 34.92 11.91
N ARG A 161 -13.63 34.86 12.66
CA ARG A 161 -14.31 33.61 13.01
C ARG A 161 -14.77 32.84 11.79
N THR A 162 -15.36 33.51 10.79
CA THR A 162 -15.78 32.88 9.54
C THR A 162 -14.58 32.25 8.82
N ARG A 163 -13.46 32.96 8.69
CA ARG A 163 -12.24 32.42 8.05
C ARG A 163 -11.63 31.25 8.82
N GLU A 164 -11.63 31.32 10.16
CA GLU A 164 -11.18 30.23 11.01
C GLU A 164 -12.09 29.00 10.90
N ALA A 165 -13.40 29.19 10.77
CA ALA A 165 -14.36 28.12 10.54
C ALA A 165 -14.13 27.44 9.18
N GLU A 166 -13.94 28.21 8.10
CA GLU A 166 -13.59 27.69 6.77
C GLU A 166 -12.31 26.85 6.81
N LEU A 167 -11.27 27.33 7.50
CA LEU A 167 -10.01 26.60 7.68
C LEU A 167 -10.21 25.30 8.47
N LYS A 168 -10.97 25.35 9.57
CA LYS A 168 -11.26 24.19 10.41
C LYS A 168 -12.04 23.13 9.62
N GLU A 169 -13.02 23.54 8.84
CA GLU A 169 -13.81 22.65 7.98
C GLU A 169 -12.94 22.00 6.91
N ALA A 170 -12.09 22.77 6.22
CA ALA A 170 -11.17 22.22 5.23
C ALA A 170 -10.21 21.18 5.83
N LYS A 171 -9.66 21.45 7.02
CA LYS A 171 -8.83 20.49 7.76
C LYS A 171 -9.61 19.22 8.14
N ALA A 172 -10.84 19.36 8.62
CA ALA A 172 -11.69 18.23 8.97
C ALA A 172 -12.06 17.37 7.75
N ALA A 173 -12.42 18.01 6.63
CA ALA A 173 -12.73 17.35 5.37
C ALA A 173 -11.53 16.53 4.86
N ARG A 174 -10.33 17.12 4.85
CA ARG A 174 -9.09 16.41 4.50
C ARG A 174 -8.87 15.18 5.37
N THR A 175 -9.04 15.31 6.69
CA THR A 175 -8.87 14.19 7.64
C THR A 175 -9.87 13.07 7.35
N ARG A 176 -11.14 13.38 7.13
CA ARG A 176 -12.18 12.40 6.80
C ARG A 176 -11.88 11.68 5.49
N LYS A 177 -11.59 12.44 4.41
CA LYS A 177 -11.25 11.89 3.09
C LYS A 177 -9.99 11.00 3.16
N SER A 178 -8.96 11.45 3.89
CA SER A 178 -7.76 10.65 4.11
C SER A 178 -8.03 9.35 4.87
N ALA A 179 -8.90 9.37 5.88
CA ALA A 179 -9.27 8.19 6.65
C ALA A 179 -10.05 7.18 5.80
N GLU A 180 -10.98 7.64 4.96
CA GLU A 180 -11.72 6.80 4.02
C GLU A 180 -10.78 6.08 3.05
N ILE A 181 -9.84 6.81 2.43
CA ILE A 181 -8.88 6.21 1.50
C ILE A 181 -7.98 5.19 2.22
N ARG A 182 -7.49 5.49 3.42
CA ARG A 182 -6.70 4.54 4.22
C ARG A 182 -7.47 3.28 4.58
N LYS A 183 -8.78 3.40 4.86
CA LYS A 183 -9.65 2.26 5.12
C LYS A 183 -9.72 1.33 3.90
N ILE A 184 -9.91 1.90 2.70
CA ILE A 184 -9.91 1.13 1.43
C ILE A 184 -8.55 0.43 1.24
N LEU A 185 -7.44 1.14 1.45
CA LEU A 185 -6.11 0.55 1.33
C LEU A 185 -5.86 -0.58 2.34
N GLY A 186 -6.50 -0.57 3.50
CA GLY A 186 -6.41 -1.65 4.49
C GLY A 186 -6.94 -2.99 3.99
N GLU A 187 -7.84 -3.00 2.99
CA GLU A 187 -8.34 -4.24 2.37
C GLU A 187 -7.23 -5.04 1.66
N ILE A 188 -6.11 -4.39 1.32
CA ILE A 188 -4.94 -5.03 0.67
C ILE A 188 -4.29 -6.08 1.59
N ASP A 189 -4.32 -5.88 2.91
CA ASP A 189 -3.57 -6.71 3.86
C ASP A 189 -4.04 -8.18 3.85
N THR A 190 -5.34 -8.42 3.67
CA THR A 190 -5.89 -9.77 3.53
C THR A 190 -5.33 -10.48 2.29
N TRP A 191 -5.19 -9.77 1.17
CA TRP A 191 -4.66 -10.35 -0.07
C TRP A 191 -3.15 -10.58 0.02
N LYS A 192 -2.40 -9.67 0.65
CA LYS A 192 -0.96 -9.87 0.94
C LYS A 192 -0.72 -11.11 1.81
N ALA A 193 -1.57 -11.34 2.81
CA ALA A 193 -1.50 -12.55 3.64
C ALA A 193 -1.73 -13.82 2.79
N ARG A 194 -2.74 -13.84 1.91
CA ARG A 194 -3.00 -14.97 1.00
C ARG A 194 -1.84 -15.21 0.04
N ILE A 195 -1.26 -14.15 -0.54
CA ILE A 195 -0.07 -14.25 -1.40
C ILE A 195 1.10 -14.87 -0.64
N LYS A 196 1.32 -14.49 0.62
CA LYS A 196 2.37 -15.08 1.46
C LYS A 196 2.15 -16.59 1.64
N THR A 197 0.91 -17.02 1.90
CA THR A 197 0.57 -18.45 2.01
C THR A 197 0.88 -19.19 0.72
N GLU A 198 0.45 -18.68 -0.43
CA GLU A 198 0.72 -19.32 -1.73
C GLU A 198 2.24 -19.37 -2.05
N LYS A 199 3.00 -18.33 -1.70
CA LYS A 199 4.47 -18.32 -1.84
C LYS A 199 5.11 -19.42 -0.99
N SER A 200 4.62 -19.65 0.23
CA SER A 200 5.08 -20.76 1.08
C SER A 200 4.75 -22.12 0.46
N SER A 201 3.55 -22.29 -0.09
CA SER A 201 3.15 -23.52 -0.80
C SER A 201 4.05 -23.79 -2.01
N ILE A 202 4.37 -22.77 -2.81
CA ILE A 202 5.33 -22.88 -3.93
C ILE A 202 6.71 -23.28 -3.42
N SER A 203 7.19 -22.67 -2.34
CA SER A 203 8.49 -23.00 -1.75
C SER A 203 8.55 -24.47 -1.31
N ALA A 204 7.50 -24.96 -0.64
CA ALA A 204 7.40 -26.36 -0.24
C ALA A 204 7.39 -27.30 -1.46
N ALA A 205 6.55 -27.01 -2.46
CA ALA A 205 6.48 -27.79 -3.69
C ALA A 205 7.82 -27.83 -4.45
N ASN A 206 8.56 -26.72 -4.50
CA ASN A 206 9.88 -26.64 -5.13
C ASN A 206 10.90 -27.54 -4.41
N LYS A 207 10.90 -27.54 -3.07
CA LYS A 207 11.79 -28.40 -2.27
C LYS A 207 11.50 -29.88 -2.55
N SER A 208 10.23 -30.29 -2.50
CA SER A 208 9.83 -31.66 -2.81
C SER A 208 10.16 -32.03 -4.26
N SER A 209 10.02 -31.09 -5.20
CA SER A 209 10.36 -31.32 -6.61
C SER A 209 11.85 -31.53 -6.81
N ALA A 210 12.72 -30.83 -6.08
CA ALA A 210 14.16 -31.05 -6.14
C ALA A 210 14.54 -32.46 -5.64
N THR A 211 13.91 -32.94 -4.57
CA THR A 211 14.08 -34.31 -4.07
C THR A 211 13.61 -35.34 -5.09
N GLU A 212 12.40 -35.19 -5.62
CA GLU A 212 11.86 -36.11 -6.64
C GLU A 212 12.67 -36.09 -7.94
N TRP A 213 13.25 -34.94 -8.31
CA TRP A 213 14.16 -34.84 -9.44
C TRP A 213 15.45 -35.63 -9.24
N SER A 214 16.00 -35.64 -8.01
CA SER A 214 17.14 -36.50 -7.67
C SER A 214 16.76 -37.97 -7.79
N ASN A 215 15.58 -38.35 -7.28
CA ASN A 215 15.05 -39.73 -7.39
C ASN A 215 14.86 -40.15 -8.85
N PHE A 216 14.31 -39.26 -9.68
CA PHE A 216 14.19 -39.47 -11.12
C PHE A 216 15.55 -39.72 -11.78
N LYS A 217 16.55 -38.86 -11.54
CA LYS A 217 17.91 -39.04 -12.09
C LYS A 217 18.57 -40.34 -11.61
N ALA A 218 18.33 -40.75 -10.36
CA ALA A 218 18.82 -42.02 -9.86
C ALA A 218 18.14 -43.22 -10.54
N ALA A 219 16.83 -43.13 -10.80
CA ALA A 219 16.07 -44.16 -11.52
C ALA A 219 16.52 -44.28 -13.00
N LEU A 220 16.83 -43.15 -13.66
CA LEU A 220 17.43 -43.14 -15.00
C LEU A 220 18.72 -43.95 -15.07
N LYS A 221 19.65 -43.72 -14.12
CA LYS A 221 20.93 -44.45 -14.06
C LYS A 221 20.75 -45.96 -13.88
N LYS A 222 19.70 -46.36 -13.17
CA LYS A 222 19.37 -47.78 -12.90
C LYS A 222 18.49 -48.40 -13.99
N LYS A 223 18.07 -47.63 -15.01
CA LYS A 223 17.08 -48.03 -16.02
C LYS A 223 15.79 -48.60 -15.42
N ASP A 224 15.41 -48.10 -14.24
CA ASP A 224 14.26 -48.57 -13.47
C ASP A 224 12.99 -47.87 -13.97
N THR A 225 12.35 -48.48 -14.97
CA THR A 225 11.23 -47.87 -15.70
C THR A 225 10.04 -47.54 -14.79
N ASP A 226 9.78 -48.34 -13.76
CA ASP A 226 8.66 -48.09 -12.83
C ASP A 226 8.96 -46.97 -11.86
N ARG A 227 10.19 -46.87 -11.36
CA ARG A 227 10.60 -45.71 -10.54
C ARG A 227 10.66 -44.42 -11.36
N ILE A 228 11.07 -44.49 -12.62
CA ILE A 228 11.00 -43.36 -13.56
C ILE A 228 9.55 -42.88 -13.69
N ALA A 229 8.62 -43.79 -13.98
CA ALA A 229 7.20 -43.47 -14.10
C ALA A 229 6.65 -42.83 -12.82
N GLY A 230 6.93 -43.43 -11.66
CA GLY A 230 6.48 -42.91 -10.36
C GLY A 230 7.04 -41.53 -10.03
N ALA A 231 8.32 -41.28 -10.34
CA ALA A 231 8.93 -39.97 -10.12
C ALA A 231 8.35 -38.89 -11.04
N LEU A 232 8.12 -39.20 -12.33
CA LEU A 232 7.48 -38.27 -13.28
C LEU A 232 6.05 -37.92 -12.84
N THR A 233 5.26 -38.90 -12.38
CA THR A 233 3.90 -38.65 -11.86
C THR A 233 3.90 -37.75 -10.62
N ARG A 234 4.85 -37.96 -9.68
CA ARG A 234 4.98 -37.11 -8.49
C ARG A 234 5.42 -35.70 -8.85
N LEU A 235 6.37 -35.56 -9.77
CA LEU A 235 6.78 -34.25 -10.29
C LEU A 235 5.61 -33.52 -10.95
N ASP A 236 4.78 -34.21 -11.73
CA ASP A 236 3.62 -33.60 -12.40
C ASP A 236 2.61 -33.04 -11.40
N THR A 237 2.34 -33.82 -10.34
CA THR A 237 1.49 -33.38 -9.23
C THR A 237 2.06 -32.13 -8.54
N LEU A 238 3.36 -32.13 -8.21
CA LEU A 238 4.01 -31.04 -7.49
C LEU A 238 4.08 -29.75 -8.32
N PHE A 239 4.44 -29.86 -9.60
CA PHE A 239 4.44 -28.71 -10.51
C PHE A 239 3.01 -28.19 -10.71
N SER A 240 2.03 -29.07 -10.95
CA SER A 240 0.64 -28.65 -11.11
C SER A 240 0.11 -27.88 -9.90
N GLN A 241 0.46 -28.34 -8.68
CA GLN A 241 0.16 -27.61 -7.45
C GLN A 241 0.84 -26.24 -7.40
N GLY A 242 2.14 -26.17 -7.71
CA GLY A 242 2.88 -24.90 -7.75
C GLY A 242 2.32 -23.92 -8.79
N LEU A 243 1.91 -24.41 -9.96
CA LEU A 243 1.27 -23.61 -11.00
C LEU A 243 -0.06 -23.03 -10.53
N LYS A 244 -0.89 -23.84 -9.87
CA LYS A 244 -2.15 -23.40 -9.27
C LYS A 244 -1.91 -22.27 -8.26
N SER A 245 -0.93 -22.43 -7.37
CA SER A 245 -0.55 -21.37 -6.42
C SER A 245 -0.08 -20.09 -7.12
N ARG A 246 0.70 -20.19 -8.20
CA ARG A 246 1.11 -19.02 -9.00
C ARG A 246 -0.07 -18.32 -9.67
N LYS A 247 -1.04 -19.07 -10.20
CA LYS A 247 -2.29 -18.52 -10.76
C LYS A 247 -3.13 -17.84 -9.67
N ASN A 248 -3.22 -18.41 -8.48
CA ASN A 248 -3.89 -17.79 -7.33
C ASN A 248 -3.23 -16.46 -6.95
N ILE A 249 -1.89 -16.41 -6.87
CA ILE A 249 -1.16 -15.15 -6.62
C ILE A 249 -1.55 -14.10 -7.65
N HIS A 250 -1.63 -14.45 -8.93
CA HIS A 250 -2.05 -13.51 -9.97
C HIS A 250 -3.45 -12.93 -9.70
N VAL A 251 -4.42 -13.78 -9.37
CA VAL A 251 -5.79 -13.35 -9.03
C VAL A 251 -5.77 -12.38 -7.85
N TYR A 252 -4.99 -12.67 -6.81
CA TYR A 252 -4.88 -11.79 -5.64
C TYR A 252 -4.19 -10.45 -5.97
N GLU A 253 -3.16 -10.46 -6.81
CA GLU A 253 -2.52 -9.23 -7.29
C GLU A 253 -3.47 -8.39 -8.15
N VAL A 254 -4.35 -9.00 -8.94
CA VAL A 254 -5.44 -8.28 -9.65
C VAL A 254 -6.42 -7.64 -8.66
N LYS A 255 -6.78 -8.35 -7.57
CA LYS A 255 -7.62 -7.76 -6.50
C LYS A 255 -6.97 -6.59 -5.80
N ILE A 256 -5.66 -6.64 -5.56
CA ILE A 256 -4.90 -5.50 -5.04
C ILE A 256 -4.96 -4.33 -6.03
N ALA A 257 -4.78 -4.58 -7.33
CA ALA A 257 -4.88 -3.55 -8.36
C ALA A 257 -6.26 -2.87 -8.39
N GLU A 258 -7.35 -3.64 -8.28
CA GLU A 258 -8.72 -3.12 -8.18
C GLU A 258 -8.90 -2.19 -6.97
N ILE A 259 -8.38 -2.59 -5.80
CA ILE A 259 -8.45 -1.77 -4.57
C ILE A 259 -7.66 -0.47 -4.74
N LEU A 260 -6.47 -0.54 -5.35
CA LEU A 260 -5.65 0.64 -5.63
C LEU A 260 -6.37 1.62 -6.56
N THR A 261 -7.02 1.13 -7.62
CA THR A 261 -7.82 1.97 -8.52
C THR A 261 -9.00 2.63 -7.79
N LYS A 262 -9.68 1.92 -6.90
CA LYS A 262 -10.74 2.51 -6.05
C LYS A 262 -10.20 3.60 -5.13
N ALA A 263 -9.05 3.38 -4.50
CA ALA A 263 -8.40 4.37 -3.66
C ALA A 263 -7.95 5.62 -4.47
N GLU A 264 -7.43 5.42 -5.68
CA GLU A 264 -7.07 6.51 -6.60
C GLU A 264 -8.27 7.35 -7.04
N ALA A 265 -9.41 6.71 -7.31
CA ALA A 265 -10.64 7.43 -7.67
C ALA A 265 -11.09 8.37 -6.55
N LYS A 266 -10.86 8.01 -5.29
CA LYS A 266 -11.18 8.82 -4.11
C LYS A 266 -10.19 9.96 -3.86
N LEU A 267 -9.05 10.00 -4.54
CA LEU A 267 -8.08 11.11 -4.43
C LEU A 267 -8.44 12.31 -5.31
N LYS A 268 -9.23 12.10 -6.36
CA LYS A 268 -9.83 13.17 -7.17
C LYS A 268 -10.85 13.94 -6.33
#